data_AF-A0A9P7BCZ4-F1
#
_entry.id   AF-A0A9P7BCZ4-F1
#
_cell.length_a   1.000
_cell.length_b   1.000
_cell.length_c   1.000
_cell.angle_alpha   90.00
_cell.angle_beta   90.00
_cell.angle_gamma   90.00
#
_symmetry.space_group_name_H-M   'P 1'
#
loop_
_entity.id
_entity.type
_entity.pdbx_description
1 polymer ?
#
loop_
_entity_poly.entity_id
_entity_poly.type
_entity_poly.pdbx_seq_one_letter_code
_entity_poly.pdbx_strand_id
1 'polypeptide(L)'
;MYYSLLLLSLLSGPAIALSGSTSGKIQFSGVGYDFQYRPISKITDSSKDYSCQLGKEEWMTGPNAPFTENLAVHIRGPLNLHSYAYYTTSNYTIGVNDTSSWSRQAYFDNYYKDSGVLSMENVTFLAHVGATSACLGKGLSYFGQDAITPATTNGAPGKYMQPLSGVEYMIYSNISCPKSSVNGGCGVYRDNIPAFYGFSGTTKMFLFEFSMPNDTVSSANSSNYYNQPRIWLSSDSLPRVTSNYGSQYNCSCLFEGCGSVDVFAADSTIMNSTLSSFQGLNGNTTADIASMFNGVTGNGQYARPFNTTVKGGIIFDTAGNVVTFISDSLEFEQNISFSDINAMLNSVPSLGDITTLKAGSSLGPVSSTTKKNAGVRALSNNPLWICWTTVITTFLHVFVL
;
A
#
# COMPACT_ATOMS: atom_id res chain seq x y z
N MET A 1 -61.59 -8.99 -36.64
CA MET A 1 -61.99 -9.25 -35.24
C MET A 1 -61.07 -10.36 -34.71
N TYR A 2 -60.63 -10.23 -33.45
CA TYR A 2 -59.66 -11.05 -32.69
C TYR A 2 -58.18 -10.64 -32.77
N TYR A 3 -57.83 -9.69 -31.90
CA TYR A 3 -56.50 -9.54 -31.31
C TYR A 3 -56.34 -10.59 -30.21
N SER A 4 -55.22 -11.33 -30.19
CA SER A 4 -54.80 -12.14 -29.06
C SER A 4 -53.68 -11.39 -28.33
N LEU A 5 -53.98 -10.89 -27.13
CA LEU A 5 -53.01 -10.31 -26.21
C LEU A 5 -52.42 -11.44 -25.36
N LEU A 6 -51.14 -11.73 -25.55
CA LEU A 6 -50.33 -12.48 -24.59
C LEU A 6 -49.86 -11.52 -23.51
N LEU A 7 -50.45 -11.60 -22.32
CA LEU A 7 -49.91 -11.00 -21.10
C LEU A 7 -48.65 -11.77 -20.68
N LEU A 8 -47.48 -11.13 -20.78
CA LEU A 8 -46.28 -11.55 -20.06
C LEU A 8 -46.40 -11.02 -18.62
N SER A 9 -46.68 -11.90 -17.66
CA SER A 9 -46.61 -11.58 -16.24
C SER A 9 -45.14 -11.45 -15.83
N LEU A 10 -44.67 -10.21 -15.70
CA LEU A 10 -43.44 -9.88 -14.99
C LEU A 10 -43.65 -10.21 -13.50
N LEU A 11 -43.17 -11.37 -13.06
CA LEU A 11 -42.93 -11.62 -11.64
C LEU A 11 -41.76 -10.72 -11.19
N SER A 12 -42.09 -9.53 -10.69
CA SER A 12 -41.17 -8.74 -9.86
C SER A 12 -41.07 -9.44 -8.50
N GLY A 13 -40.17 -10.41 -8.39
CA GLY A 13 -39.72 -10.90 -7.10
C GLY A 13 -39.08 -9.75 -6.31
N PRO A 14 -39.31 -9.65 -4.99
CA PRO A 14 -38.62 -8.65 -4.19
C PRO A 14 -37.11 -8.86 -4.32
N ALA A 15 -36.39 -7.80 -4.72
CA ALA A 15 -34.95 -7.78 -4.61
C ALA A 15 -34.62 -7.94 -3.13
N ILE A 16 -34.08 -9.09 -2.75
CA ILE A 16 -33.48 -9.30 -1.44
C ILE A 16 -32.24 -8.40 -1.43
N ALA A 17 -32.37 -7.19 -0.87
CA ALA A 17 -31.21 -6.40 -0.51
C ALA A 17 -30.45 -7.20 0.54
N LEU A 18 -29.28 -7.75 0.19
CA LEU A 18 -28.34 -8.22 1.19
C LEU A 18 -28.01 -7.01 2.09
N SER A 19 -28.57 -6.99 3.28
CA SER A 19 -28.34 -5.95 4.28
C SER A 19 -26.97 -6.17 4.93
N GLY A 20 -25.90 -5.91 4.18
CA GLY A 20 -24.59 -5.71 4.77
C GLY A 20 -24.59 -4.45 5.63
N SER A 21 -23.92 -4.48 6.78
CA SER A 21 -23.65 -3.25 7.52
C SER A 21 -22.59 -2.44 6.77
N THR A 22 -22.73 -1.11 6.71
CA THR A 22 -21.64 -0.23 6.27
C THR A 22 -20.54 -0.16 7.34
N SER A 23 -20.88 -0.29 8.62
CA SER A 23 -19.96 -0.27 9.75
C SER A 23 -19.53 -1.68 10.17
N GLY A 24 -18.27 -1.86 10.55
CA GLY A 24 -17.71 -3.15 10.95
C GLY A 24 -16.21 -3.24 10.78
N LYS A 25 -15.65 -4.43 10.98
CA LYS A 25 -14.23 -4.73 10.75
C LYS A 25 -14.01 -6.10 10.12
N ILE A 26 -12.97 -6.19 9.30
CA ILE A 26 -12.41 -7.42 8.73
C ILE A 26 -10.97 -7.55 9.22
N GLN A 27 -10.61 -8.73 9.72
CA GLN A 27 -9.33 -8.95 10.40
C GLN A 27 -8.50 -10.03 9.73
N PHE A 28 -7.22 -9.75 9.59
CA PHE A 28 -6.17 -10.67 9.19
C PHE A 28 -5.18 -10.84 10.33
N SER A 29 -4.67 -12.04 10.51
CA SER A 29 -3.62 -12.34 11.48
C SER A 29 -2.49 -13.15 10.84
N GLY A 30 -1.32 -13.08 11.48
CA GLY A 30 -0.13 -13.76 11.00
C GLY A 30 0.38 -13.18 9.69
N VAL A 31 0.05 -11.93 9.35
CA VAL A 31 0.69 -11.21 8.24
C VAL A 31 2.19 -11.09 8.53
N GLY A 32 3.00 -11.04 7.49
CA GLY A 32 4.45 -10.92 7.60
C GLY A 32 5.16 -12.24 7.48
N TYR A 33 6.13 -12.29 6.58
CA TYR A 33 7.05 -13.40 6.40
C TYR A 33 8.32 -12.87 5.73
N ASP A 34 9.46 -13.51 6.01
CA ASP A 34 10.73 -13.13 5.40
C ASP A 34 10.83 -13.77 4.01
N PHE A 35 11.11 -12.95 2.99
CA PHE A 35 11.26 -13.42 1.63
C PHE A 35 12.25 -12.56 0.85
N GLN A 36 12.73 -13.12 -0.26
CA GLN A 36 13.55 -12.39 -1.21
C GLN A 36 12.70 -11.94 -2.40
N TYR A 37 12.92 -10.71 -2.83
CA TYR A 37 12.37 -10.18 -4.07
C TYR A 37 13.49 -9.56 -4.91
N ARG A 38 13.27 -9.37 -6.21
CA ARG A 38 14.23 -8.67 -7.06
C ARG A 38 13.65 -7.30 -7.43
N PRO A 39 14.17 -6.18 -6.90
CA PRO A 39 13.73 -4.87 -7.33
C PRO A 39 14.11 -4.64 -8.80
N ILE A 40 13.44 -3.69 -9.43
CA ILE A 40 13.79 -3.29 -10.80
C ILE A 40 15.13 -2.57 -10.77
N SER A 41 16.07 -3.02 -11.59
CA SER A 41 17.43 -2.47 -11.68
C SER A 41 17.63 -1.55 -12.87
N LYS A 42 16.80 -1.69 -13.92
CA LYS A 42 16.86 -0.84 -15.11
C LYS A 42 15.51 -0.83 -15.82
N ILE A 43 15.10 0.36 -16.27
CA ILE A 43 13.99 0.54 -17.20
C ILE A 43 14.57 1.04 -18.52
N THR A 44 14.20 0.38 -19.61
CA THR A 44 14.44 0.86 -20.98
C THR A 44 13.08 1.24 -21.53
N ASP A 45 12.89 2.52 -21.87
CA ASP A 45 11.65 3.05 -22.46
C ASP A 45 12.03 3.89 -23.69
N SER A 46 12.07 3.25 -24.85
CA SER A 46 12.37 3.90 -26.13
C SER A 46 11.30 3.58 -27.16
N SER A 47 11.24 4.34 -28.25
CA SER A 47 10.26 4.13 -29.33
C SER A 47 10.40 2.79 -30.07
N LYS A 48 11.50 2.06 -29.87
CA LYS A 48 11.81 0.80 -30.58
C LYS A 48 12.10 -0.40 -29.66
N ASP A 49 12.37 -0.15 -28.38
CA ASP A 49 12.71 -1.18 -27.40
C ASP A 49 12.21 -0.75 -26.01
N TYR A 50 11.55 -1.68 -25.33
CA TYR A 50 11.03 -1.50 -23.99
C TYR A 50 11.25 -2.76 -23.15
N SER A 51 11.84 -2.61 -21.97
CA SER A 51 12.05 -3.72 -21.04
C SER A 51 12.37 -3.23 -19.65
N CYS A 52 12.06 -4.05 -18.65
CA CYS A 52 12.57 -3.89 -17.29
C CYS A 52 13.49 -5.06 -16.96
N GLN A 53 14.63 -4.73 -16.37
CA GLN A 53 15.57 -5.70 -15.86
C GLN A 53 15.42 -5.76 -14.34
N LEU A 54 15.43 -6.98 -13.82
CA LEU A 54 15.42 -7.22 -12.38
C LEU A 54 16.85 -7.15 -11.84
N GLY A 55 16.96 -6.72 -10.59
CA GLY A 55 18.21 -6.63 -9.86
C GLY A 55 18.62 -7.93 -9.19
N LYS A 56 19.52 -7.79 -8.21
CA LYS A 56 19.86 -8.87 -7.30
C LYS A 56 18.70 -9.09 -6.33
N GLU A 57 18.63 -10.29 -5.76
CA GLU A 57 17.67 -10.58 -4.70
C GLU A 57 17.96 -9.74 -3.45
N GLU A 58 16.91 -9.16 -2.90
CA GLU A 58 16.92 -8.37 -1.67
C GLU A 58 15.93 -8.95 -0.67
N TRP A 59 16.31 -8.95 0.60
CA TRP A 59 15.48 -9.46 1.67
C TRP A 59 14.47 -8.42 2.09
N MET A 60 13.20 -8.84 2.16
CA MET A 60 12.14 -8.13 2.83
C MET A 60 11.75 -8.91 4.08
N THR A 61 11.74 -8.21 5.21
CA THR A 61 11.55 -8.82 6.52
C THR A 61 10.66 -7.95 7.39
N GLY A 62 9.98 -8.58 8.35
CA GLY A 62 9.27 -7.87 9.41
C GLY A 62 7.81 -8.29 9.53
N PRO A 63 7.15 -7.84 10.62
CA PRO A 63 5.84 -8.36 11.02
C PRO A 63 4.71 -8.00 10.05
N ASN A 64 4.92 -7.08 9.11
CA ASN A 64 3.93 -6.73 8.10
C ASN A 64 4.44 -6.92 6.67
N ALA A 65 5.57 -7.62 6.45
CA ALA A 65 6.12 -7.77 5.11
C ALA A 65 5.08 -8.42 4.16
N PRO A 66 4.85 -7.86 2.95
CA PRO A 66 5.66 -6.82 2.30
C PRO A 66 5.28 -5.37 2.60
N PHE A 67 4.21 -5.15 3.36
CA PHE A 67 3.68 -3.83 3.70
C PHE A 67 4.55 -3.03 4.68
N THR A 68 5.70 -3.55 5.09
CA THR A 68 6.73 -2.79 5.83
C THR A 68 7.39 -1.71 4.98
N GLU A 69 7.38 -1.85 3.65
CA GLU A 69 7.88 -0.83 2.72
C GLU A 69 6.99 0.44 2.70
N ASN A 70 7.41 1.43 1.92
CA ASN A 70 6.62 2.62 1.64
C ASN A 70 5.42 2.23 0.76
N LEU A 71 4.23 2.66 1.16
CA LEU A 71 3.01 2.38 0.42
C LEU A 71 2.49 3.63 -0.29
N ALA A 72 2.10 3.49 -1.55
CA ALA A 72 1.25 4.47 -2.21
C ALA A 72 -0.22 4.09 -1.99
N VAL A 73 -1.05 5.10 -1.77
CA VAL A 73 -2.51 4.92 -1.79
C VAL A 73 -2.98 5.02 -3.23
N HIS A 74 -3.89 4.16 -3.63
CA HIS A 74 -4.54 4.21 -4.92
C HIS A 74 -6.05 4.33 -4.74
N ILE A 75 -6.65 5.20 -5.54
CA ILE A 75 -8.08 5.46 -5.56
C ILE A 75 -8.59 5.20 -6.98
N ARG A 76 -9.62 4.37 -7.10
CA ARG A 76 -10.36 4.15 -8.35
C ARG A 76 -11.83 4.53 -8.18
N GLY A 77 -12.35 5.21 -9.20
CA GLY A 77 -13.74 5.60 -9.26
C GLY A 77 -14.74 4.50 -9.64
N PRO A 78 -16.06 4.75 -9.45
CA PRO A 78 -16.70 5.94 -8.88
C PRO A 78 -16.62 6.08 -7.35
N LEU A 79 -15.82 7.04 -6.88
CA LEU A 79 -15.48 7.22 -5.46
C LEU A 79 -15.16 8.68 -5.14
N ASN A 80 -15.85 9.30 -4.18
CA ASN A 80 -15.48 10.64 -3.69
C ASN A 80 -14.62 10.50 -2.45
N LEU A 81 -13.40 11.04 -2.47
CA LEU A 81 -12.53 11.13 -1.30
C LEU A 81 -12.72 12.51 -0.67
N HIS A 82 -13.26 12.53 0.55
CA HIS A 82 -13.49 13.75 1.33
C HIS A 82 -12.28 14.08 2.20
N SER A 83 -11.78 13.10 2.94
CA SER A 83 -10.65 13.27 3.85
C SER A 83 -9.72 12.07 3.77
N TYR A 84 -8.43 12.33 3.95
CA TYR A 84 -7.41 11.30 4.07
C TYR A 84 -6.43 11.66 5.19
N ALA A 85 -6.02 10.65 5.95
CA ALA A 85 -4.96 10.82 6.94
C ALA A 85 -4.09 9.57 7.02
N TYR A 86 -2.80 9.78 7.26
CA TYR A 86 -1.84 8.70 7.52
C TYR A 86 -1.16 8.92 8.86
N TYR A 87 -1.05 7.85 9.64
CA TYR A 87 -0.48 7.83 10.98
C TYR A 87 0.58 6.75 11.08
N THR A 88 1.55 7.00 11.95
CA THR A 88 2.52 5.99 12.36
C THR A 88 2.78 6.08 13.86
N THR A 89 3.29 5.00 14.41
CA THR A 89 3.84 4.92 15.76
C THR A 89 4.94 3.86 15.77
N SER A 90 5.77 3.86 16.82
CA SER A 90 6.86 2.89 16.96
C SER A 90 6.40 1.50 17.36
N ASN A 91 5.30 1.41 18.10
CA ASN A 91 4.71 0.16 18.54
C ASN A 91 3.23 0.33 18.82
N TYR A 92 2.39 -0.56 18.33
CA TYR A 92 0.98 -0.68 18.70
C TYR A 92 0.53 -2.10 18.42
N THR A 93 -0.16 -2.72 19.38
CA THR A 93 -0.78 -4.03 19.23
C THR A 93 -2.27 -3.89 19.49
N ILE A 94 -3.10 -4.39 18.60
CA ILE A 94 -4.56 -4.26 18.70
C ILE A 94 -5.05 -4.90 20.00
N GLY A 95 -5.88 -4.17 20.75
CA GLY A 95 -6.42 -4.60 22.04
C GLY A 95 -5.51 -4.36 23.24
N VAL A 96 -4.27 -3.90 23.03
CA VAL A 96 -3.36 -3.50 24.10
C VAL A 96 -3.48 -2.00 24.33
N ASN A 97 -3.91 -1.60 25.53
CA ASN A 97 -3.98 -0.21 25.94
C ASN A 97 -2.70 0.20 26.66
N ASP A 98 -2.11 1.31 26.24
CA ASP A 98 -1.09 2.04 27.00
C ASP A 98 -1.29 3.57 26.81
N THR A 99 -0.40 4.40 27.36
CA THR A 99 -0.53 5.87 27.33
C THR A 99 0.00 6.53 26.06
N SER A 100 0.42 5.75 25.06
CA SER A 100 0.97 6.23 23.80
C SER A 100 -0.13 6.59 22.80
N SER A 101 0.28 7.23 21.71
CA SER A 101 -0.63 7.68 20.67
C SER A 101 -0.07 7.40 19.27
N TRP A 102 -0.99 7.36 18.32
CA TRP A 102 -0.72 7.49 16.91
C TRP A 102 -0.48 8.96 16.59
N SER A 103 0.51 9.24 15.73
CA SER A 103 0.79 10.61 15.29
C SER A 103 0.52 10.76 13.79
N ARG A 104 -0.31 11.73 13.42
CA ARG A 104 -0.67 12.03 12.02
C ARG A 104 0.52 12.63 11.30
N GLN A 105 0.94 12.00 10.20
CA GLN A 105 2.08 12.40 9.38
C GLN A 105 1.70 12.97 8.02
N ALA A 106 0.46 12.73 7.57
CA ALA A 106 -0.11 13.36 6.38
C ALA A 106 -1.61 13.55 6.54
N TYR A 107 -2.12 14.61 5.93
CA TYR A 107 -3.52 14.98 6.02
C TYR A 107 -3.99 15.66 4.74
N PHE A 108 -5.20 15.31 4.33
CA PHE A 108 -5.93 15.97 3.27
C PHE A 108 -7.37 16.13 3.71
N ASP A 109 -7.91 17.33 3.51
CA ASP A 109 -9.31 17.65 3.73
C ASP A 109 -9.88 18.46 2.57
N ASN A 110 -10.87 17.88 1.90
CA ASN A 110 -11.58 18.46 0.75
C ASN A 110 -12.85 19.23 1.14
N TYR A 111 -13.14 19.41 2.44
CA TYR A 111 -14.20 20.29 2.93
C TYR A 111 -13.88 21.78 2.72
N TYR A 112 -12.74 22.09 2.08
CA TYR A 112 -12.31 23.40 1.57
C TYR A 112 -13.43 24.37 1.16
N LYS A 113 -14.50 23.88 0.51
CA LYS A 113 -15.57 24.74 0.00
C LYS A 113 -16.44 25.38 1.09
N ASP A 114 -16.50 24.79 2.29
CA ASP A 114 -17.36 25.30 3.37
C ASP A 114 -16.60 26.27 4.29
N SER A 115 -15.26 26.21 4.31
CA SER A 115 -14.36 27.04 5.13
C SER A 115 -13.44 27.98 4.34
N GLY A 116 -13.22 27.73 3.05
CA GLY A 116 -12.25 28.44 2.22
C GLY A 116 -10.78 28.07 2.48
N VAL A 117 -10.48 26.97 3.18
CA VAL A 117 -9.10 26.50 3.44
C VAL A 117 -8.88 25.05 3.01
N LEU A 118 -8.08 24.83 1.94
CA LEU A 118 -7.70 23.49 1.47
C LEU A 118 -6.57 23.03 2.38
N SER A 119 -6.83 22.00 3.19
CA SER A 119 -5.78 21.46 4.06
C SER A 119 -5.07 20.32 3.34
N MET A 120 -3.80 20.52 3.04
CA MET A 120 -2.91 19.51 2.48
C MET A 120 -1.58 19.55 3.24
N GLU A 121 -1.33 18.53 4.03
CA GLU A 121 -0.10 18.34 4.79
C GLU A 121 0.55 17.05 4.31
N ASN A 122 1.75 17.15 3.74
CA ASN A 122 2.54 15.99 3.31
C ASN A 122 1.77 15.03 2.37
N VAL A 123 1.03 15.58 1.41
CA VAL A 123 0.30 14.82 0.38
C VAL A 123 0.63 15.33 -1.02
N THR A 124 0.78 14.39 -1.96
CA THR A 124 0.92 14.66 -3.39
C THR A 124 0.02 13.74 -4.19
N PHE A 125 -0.78 14.33 -5.09
CA PHE A 125 -1.70 13.60 -5.94
C PHE A 125 -1.11 13.43 -7.33
N LEU A 126 -1.02 12.18 -7.79
CA LEU A 126 -0.53 11.81 -9.12
C LEU A 126 -1.49 10.87 -9.83
N ALA A 127 -1.55 10.91 -11.14
CA ALA A 127 -2.30 9.96 -11.95
C ALA A 127 -1.46 9.55 -13.15
N HIS A 128 -1.80 8.40 -13.76
CA HIS A 128 -1.17 7.96 -15.01
C HIS A 128 -1.72 8.76 -16.20
N VAL A 129 -1.43 10.05 -16.23
CA VAL A 129 -1.85 11.02 -17.26
C VAL A 129 -0.66 11.64 -18.01
N GLY A 130 0.57 11.26 -17.64
CA GLY A 130 1.80 11.72 -18.28
C GLY A 130 2.10 11.02 -19.61
N ALA A 131 3.36 11.09 -20.02
CA ALA A 131 3.84 10.53 -21.28
C ALA A 131 3.51 9.03 -21.41
N THR A 132 2.97 8.65 -22.57
CA THR A 132 2.59 7.25 -22.86
C THR A 132 3.81 6.44 -23.31
N SER A 133 4.01 5.30 -22.67
CA SER A 133 4.83 4.20 -23.19
C SER A 133 3.93 3.12 -23.77
N ALA A 134 4.30 2.54 -24.91
CA ALA A 134 3.56 1.43 -25.52
C ALA A 134 3.50 0.20 -24.59
N CYS A 135 4.44 0.10 -23.67
CA CYS A 135 4.63 -1.05 -22.80
C CYS A 135 4.23 -0.76 -21.35
N LEU A 136 4.79 0.31 -20.79
CA LEU A 136 4.61 0.69 -19.39
C LEU A 136 3.31 1.46 -19.16
N GLY A 137 2.59 1.81 -20.23
CA GLY A 137 1.42 2.66 -20.18
C GLY A 137 1.77 4.12 -19.89
N LYS A 138 0.82 4.90 -19.39
CA LYS A 138 1.03 6.32 -19.13
C LYS A 138 1.89 6.53 -17.88
N GLY A 139 2.82 7.46 -17.93
CA GLY A 139 3.65 7.83 -16.78
C GLY A 139 2.85 8.60 -15.74
N LEU A 140 3.34 8.62 -14.50
CA LEU A 140 2.79 9.51 -13.48
C LEU A 140 2.96 10.97 -13.88
N SER A 141 1.96 11.77 -13.58
CA SER A 141 2.02 13.23 -13.64
C SER A 141 1.01 13.81 -12.67
N TYR A 142 1.14 15.11 -12.37
CA TYR A 142 0.05 15.84 -11.75
C TYR A 142 -1.15 15.87 -12.69
N PHE A 143 -2.34 16.03 -12.11
CA PHE A 143 -3.62 16.07 -12.83
C PHE A 143 -4.50 17.22 -12.33
N GLY A 144 -5.49 17.61 -13.14
CA GLY A 144 -6.48 18.65 -12.83
C GLY A 144 -7.57 18.17 -11.87
N GLN A 145 -8.70 18.87 -11.79
CA GLN A 145 -9.77 18.46 -10.86
C GLN A 145 -10.59 17.22 -11.30
N ASP A 146 -10.24 16.59 -12.42
CA ASP A 146 -10.96 15.48 -13.05
C ASP A 146 -10.19 14.13 -13.07
N ALA A 147 -8.95 14.09 -12.56
CA ALA A 147 -8.08 12.91 -12.49
C ALA A 147 -7.65 12.36 -13.85
N ILE A 148 -7.92 13.09 -14.93
CA ILE A 148 -7.61 12.67 -16.30
C ILE A 148 -6.87 13.74 -17.09
N THR A 149 -7.10 15.03 -16.80
CA THR A 149 -6.44 16.14 -17.47
C THR A 149 -5.06 16.35 -16.85
N PRO A 150 -3.95 16.29 -17.60
CA PRO A 150 -2.62 16.56 -17.05
C PRO A 150 -2.49 17.98 -16.50
N ALA A 151 -1.72 18.13 -15.42
CA ALA A 151 -1.37 19.42 -14.81
C ALA A 151 0.15 19.53 -14.57
N THR A 152 0.61 20.73 -14.26
CA THR A 152 2.04 21.03 -14.02
C THR A 152 2.40 21.14 -12.54
N THR A 153 1.42 21.26 -11.65
CA THR A 153 1.61 21.39 -10.21
C THR A 153 0.69 20.45 -9.44
N ASN A 154 1.07 20.11 -8.21
CA ASN A 154 0.22 19.34 -7.30
C ASN A 154 -1.10 20.09 -7.05
N GLY A 155 -2.22 19.42 -7.36
CA GLY A 155 -3.57 19.91 -7.13
C GLY A 155 -4.40 18.80 -6.50
N ALA A 156 -5.23 19.16 -5.53
CA ALA A 156 -6.17 18.21 -4.95
C ALA A 156 -7.26 17.82 -5.96
N PRO A 157 -7.79 16.59 -5.85
CA PRO A 157 -9.12 16.26 -6.34
C PRO A 157 -10.14 17.35 -5.99
N GLY A 158 -10.98 17.78 -6.95
CA GLY A 158 -12.06 18.72 -6.64
C GLY A 158 -13.08 18.13 -5.65
N LYS A 159 -13.89 18.97 -4.97
CA LYS A 159 -14.92 18.54 -3.98
C LYS A 159 -15.90 17.48 -4.51
N TYR A 160 -16.20 17.54 -5.81
CA TYR A 160 -17.09 16.61 -6.51
C TYR A 160 -16.33 15.73 -7.48
N MET A 161 -15.01 15.59 -7.28
CA MET A 161 -14.27 14.63 -8.06
C MET A 161 -14.75 13.24 -7.66
N GLN A 162 -15.70 12.77 -8.45
CA GLN A 162 -16.04 11.38 -8.61
C GLN A 162 -15.25 10.92 -9.84
N PRO A 163 -13.99 10.43 -9.69
CA PRO A 163 -13.35 9.69 -10.76
C PRO A 163 -14.38 8.74 -11.39
N LEU A 164 -14.47 8.73 -12.71
CA LEU A 164 -15.36 7.79 -13.39
C LEU A 164 -14.82 6.36 -13.23
N SER A 165 -15.61 5.37 -13.61
CA SER A 165 -15.17 3.97 -13.60
C SER A 165 -13.88 3.78 -14.39
N GLY A 166 -12.87 3.20 -13.73
CA GLY A 166 -11.55 2.97 -14.33
C GLY A 166 -10.64 4.20 -14.38
N VAL A 167 -11.07 5.35 -13.88
CA VAL A 167 -10.16 6.47 -13.59
C VAL A 167 -9.49 6.22 -12.25
N GLU A 168 -8.16 6.27 -12.24
CA GLU A 168 -7.32 6.02 -11.08
C GLU A 168 -6.39 7.20 -10.81
N TYR A 169 -6.20 7.49 -9.53
CA TYR A 169 -5.13 8.37 -9.05
C TYR A 169 -4.51 7.82 -7.77
N MET A 170 -3.34 8.35 -7.43
CA MET A 170 -2.53 7.90 -6.31
C MET A 170 -2.22 9.07 -5.38
N ILE A 171 -2.06 8.74 -4.10
CA ILE A 171 -1.62 9.65 -3.05
C ILE A 171 -0.25 9.21 -2.54
N TYR A 172 0.70 10.12 -2.57
CA TYR A 172 2.05 9.99 -2.04
C TYR A 172 2.29 11.02 -0.94
N SER A 173 3.42 10.92 -0.24
CA SER A 173 3.94 12.01 0.58
C SER A 173 4.35 13.21 -0.31
N ASN A 174 4.73 14.34 0.30
CA ASN A 174 5.36 15.45 -0.43
C ASN A 174 6.90 15.36 -0.47
N ILE A 175 7.47 14.25 -0.01
CA ILE A 175 8.91 14.03 0.03
C ILE A 175 9.38 13.53 -1.32
N SER A 176 10.13 14.37 -2.06
CA SER A 176 10.62 14.02 -3.39
C SER A 176 11.64 12.89 -3.36
N CYS A 177 11.58 12.04 -4.37
CA CYS A 177 12.58 11.00 -4.57
C CYS A 177 13.94 11.59 -4.93
N PRO A 178 15.05 10.97 -4.46
CA PRO A 178 16.35 11.21 -5.08
C PRO A 178 16.34 10.70 -6.52
N LYS A 179 17.39 11.03 -7.28
CA LYS A 179 17.56 10.54 -8.64
C LYS A 179 17.42 9.00 -8.70
N SER A 180 16.62 8.53 -9.65
CA SER A 180 16.41 7.12 -9.99
C SER A 180 17.72 6.34 -10.00
N SER A 181 17.82 5.32 -9.15
CA SER A 181 18.97 4.42 -9.06
C SER A 181 18.63 3.18 -8.23
N VAL A 182 19.35 2.08 -8.48
CA VAL A 182 19.14 0.80 -7.77
C VAL A 182 19.28 0.94 -6.25
N ASN A 183 20.24 1.74 -5.79
CA ASN A 183 20.50 1.95 -4.37
C ASN A 183 19.89 3.27 -3.83
N GLY A 184 19.06 3.94 -4.64
CA GLY A 184 18.38 5.18 -4.24
C GLY A 184 17.13 4.86 -3.43
N GLY A 185 16.71 5.76 -2.54
CA GLY A 185 15.59 5.48 -1.64
C GLY A 185 14.23 5.24 -2.32
N CYS A 186 14.06 5.65 -3.59
CA CYS A 186 12.86 5.32 -4.39
C CYS A 186 13.07 4.22 -5.43
N GLY A 187 14.26 3.61 -5.44
CA GLY A 187 14.67 2.63 -6.44
C GLY A 187 14.73 3.20 -7.86
N VAL A 188 14.55 2.32 -8.84
CA VAL A 188 14.49 2.66 -10.25
C VAL A 188 13.06 2.97 -10.64
N TYR A 189 12.85 4.16 -11.20
CA TYR A 189 11.59 4.62 -11.74
C TYR A 189 11.78 5.26 -13.12
N ARG A 190 10.68 5.46 -13.85
CA ARG A 190 10.68 6.00 -15.22
C ARG A 190 11.32 7.39 -15.28
N ASP A 191 11.94 7.71 -16.40
CA ASP A 191 12.44 9.07 -16.63
C ASP A 191 11.27 10.06 -16.84
N ASN A 192 11.51 11.33 -16.50
CA ASN A 192 10.60 12.45 -16.74
C ASN A 192 9.20 12.34 -16.10
N ILE A 193 9.10 11.66 -14.96
CA ILE A 193 7.90 11.70 -14.10
C ILE A 193 8.20 12.41 -12.77
N PRO A 194 7.22 13.08 -12.14
CA PRO A 194 7.29 13.36 -10.71
C PRO A 194 7.38 12.04 -9.93
N ALA A 195 8.25 12.02 -8.92
CA ALA A 195 8.48 10.87 -8.07
C ALA A 195 8.61 11.31 -6.61
N PHE A 196 7.80 10.69 -5.76
CA PHE A 196 7.74 10.96 -4.33
C PHE A 196 7.76 9.63 -3.57
N TYR A 197 8.19 9.69 -2.31
CA TYR A 197 8.04 8.56 -1.39
C TYR A 197 6.57 8.33 -1.07
N GLY A 198 6.18 7.07 -0.94
CA GLY A 198 4.94 6.69 -0.28
C GLY A 198 5.03 6.87 1.23
N PHE A 199 4.13 6.21 1.94
CA PHE A 199 4.01 6.29 3.40
C PHE A 199 4.71 5.11 4.08
N SER A 200 5.74 5.41 4.87
CA SER A 200 6.70 4.45 5.46
C SER A 200 6.21 3.82 6.77
N GLY A 201 7.09 3.18 7.55
CA GLY A 201 6.81 2.71 8.92
C GLY A 201 6.15 1.33 9.00
N THR A 202 6.66 0.43 9.84
CA THR A 202 6.10 -0.92 9.94
C THR A 202 4.76 -0.94 10.66
N THR A 203 4.54 -0.04 11.63
CA THR A 203 3.25 0.16 12.31
C THR A 203 2.61 1.45 11.82
N LYS A 204 1.50 1.30 11.10
CA LYS A 204 0.88 2.40 10.37
C LYS A 204 -0.62 2.23 10.23
N MET A 205 -1.28 3.36 10.04
CA MET A 205 -2.72 3.44 9.88
C MET A 205 -3.05 4.46 8.79
N PHE A 206 -3.93 4.06 7.87
CA PHE A 206 -4.47 4.91 6.81
C PHE A 206 -5.96 5.08 7.05
N LEU A 207 -6.42 6.32 7.12
CA LEU A 207 -7.81 6.67 7.34
C LEU A 207 -8.37 7.41 6.12
N PHE A 208 -9.60 7.08 5.79
CA PHE A 208 -10.33 7.59 4.63
C PHE A 208 -11.74 7.98 5.04
N GLU A 209 -12.17 9.14 4.58
CA GLU A 209 -13.57 9.52 4.57
C GLU A 209 -14.04 9.58 3.12
N PHE A 210 -15.00 8.75 2.77
CA PHE A 210 -15.34 8.52 1.37
C PHE A 210 -16.80 8.13 1.15
N SER A 211 -17.24 8.30 -0.09
CA SER A 211 -18.47 7.69 -0.63
C SER A 211 -18.15 6.95 -1.93
N MET A 212 -18.93 5.93 -2.27
CA MET A 212 -18.77 5.13 -3.49
C MET A 212 -20.09 5.11 -4.27
N PRO A 213 -20.51 6.24 -4.88
CA PRO A 213 -21.75 6.34 -5.64
C PRO A 213 -21.71 5.47 -6.91
N ASN A 214 -22.86 5.32 -7.56
CA ASN A 214 -22.89 4.77 -8.92
C ASN A 214 -22.22 5.74 -9.90
N ASP A 215 -21.56 5.17 -10.89
CA ASP A 215 -21.06 5.93 -12.02
C ASP A 215 -22.23 6.58 -12.78
N THR A 216 -22.01 7.81 -13.24
CA THR A 216 -22.99 8.60 -13.98
C THR A 216 -22.94 8.33 -15.49
N VAL A 217 -21.89 7.66 -15.99
CA VAL A 217 -21.81 7.22 -17.39
C VAL A 217 -22.50 5.87 -17.62
N SER A 218 -23.03 5.66 -18.83
CA SER A 218 -23.73 4.41 -19.19
C SER A 218 -22.78 3.22 -19.32
N SER A 219 -23.22 2.03 -18.87
CA SER A 219 -22.46 0.77 -18.92
C SER A 219 -22.09 0.30 -20.34
N ALA A 220 -22.72 0.86 -21.38
CA ALA A 220 -22.42 0.54 -22.77
C ALA A 220 -21.11 1.16 -23.28
N ASN A 221 -20.57 2.15 -22.57
CA ASN A 221 -19.32 2.85 -22.91
C ASN A 221 -18.25 2.70 -21.81
N SER A 222 -18.44 1.77 -20.87
CA SER A 222 -17.64 1.71 -19.66
C SER A 222 -16.39 0.87 -19.82
N SER A 223 -15.38 1.23 -19.02
CA SER A 223 -14.17 0.41 -18.84
C SER A 223 -14.52 -0.97 -18.26
N ASN A 224 -13.59 -1.92 -18.34
CA ASN A 224 -13.70 -3.22 -17.65
C ASN A 224 -13.90 -3.11 -16.12
N TYR A 225 -13.80 -1.90 -15.57
CA TYR A 225 -13.95 -1.57 -14.15
C TYR A 225 -15.23 -0.79 -13.85
N TYR A 226 -16.27 -0.93 -14.68
CA TYR A 226 -17.55 -0.25 -14.48
C TYR A 226 -18.12 -0.49 -13.09
N ASN A 227 -18.37 0.58 -12.35
CA ASN A 227 -18.93 0.54 -11.00
C ASN A 227 -18.14 -0.33 -10.01
N GLN A 228 -16.82 -0.42 -10.20
CA GLN A 228 -15.90 -1.13 -9.30
C GLN A 228 -14.92 -0.17 -8.63
N PRO A 229 -15.40 0.80 -7.81
CA PRO A 229 -14.52 1.68 -7.07
C PRO A 229 -13.66 0.93 -6.07
N ARG A 230 -12.50 1.50 -5.75
CA ARG A 230 -11.52 0.84 -4.92
C ARG A 230 -10.62 1.84 -4.18
N ILE A 231 -10.34 1.54 -2.91
CA ILE A 231 -9.22 2.08 -2.15
C ILE A 231 -8.26 0.91 -1.90
N TRP A 232 -7.03 1.03 -2.38
CA TRP A 232 -6.02 0.00 -2.20
C TRP A 232 -4.64 0.60 -1.97
N LEU A 233 -3.76 -0.17 -1.33
CA LEU A 233 -2.39 0.21 -1.05
C LEU A 233 -1.46 -0.76 -1.79
N SER A 234 -0.35 -0.26 -2.32
CA SER A 234 0.71 -1.09 -2.89
C SER A 234 2.07 -0.47 -2.61
N SER A 235 3.16 -1.23 -2.84
CA SER A 235 4.51 -0.66 -2.82
C SER A 235 4.56 0.59 -3.69
N ASP A 236 5.10 1.68 -3.15
CA ASP A 236 5.12 2.97 -3.81
C ASP A 236 5.91 2.97 -5.13
N SER A 237 6.75 1.94 -5.34
CA SER A 237 7.50 1.71 -6.58
C SER A 237 6.62 1.33 -7.75
N LEU A 238 5.52 0.60 -7.50
CA LEU A 238 4.67 0.01 -8.52
C LEU A 238 4.10 1.08 -9.48
N PRO A 239 3.33 2.09 -9.00
CA PRO A 239 2.82 3.16 -9.84
C PRO A 239 3.89 4.02 -10.52
N ARG A 240 5.11 4.10 -9.98
CA ARG A 240 6.22 4.85 -10.62
C ARG A 240 6.78 4.15 -11.85
N VAL A 241 6.57 2.84 -11.99
CA VAL A 241 7.12 2.04 -13.08
C VAL A 241 6.10 1.77 -14.17
N THR A 242 4.85 1.46 -13.82
CA THR A 242 3.85 1.09 -14.83
C THR A 242 2.43 1.45 -14.42
N SER A 243 1.59 1.76 -15.41
CA SER A 243 0.13 1.82 -15.26
C SER A 243 -0.55 0.52 -15.73
N ASN A 244 0.21 -0.44 -16.25
CA ASN A 244 -0.26 -1.68 -16.83
C ASN A 244 0.32 -2.86 -16.03
N TYR A 245 -0.18 -3.05 -14.81
CA TYR A 245 0.40 -4.00 -13.86
C TYR A 245 0.43 -5.46 -14.34
N GLY A 246 -0.32 -5.82 -15.39
CA GLY A 246 -0.44 -7.19 -15.91
C GLY A 246 0.27 -7.49 -17.24
N SER A 247 0.87 -6.50 -17.92
CA SER A 247 1.38 -6.69 -19.30
C SER A 247 2.86 -7.08 -19.38
N GLN A 248 3.66 -6.76 -18.36
CA GLN A 248 5.08 -7.08 -18.30
C GLN A 248 5.49 -7.47 -16.89
N TYR A 249 5.76 -8.77 -16.71
CA TYR A 249 6.10 -9.36 -15.42
C TYR A 249 7.28 -8.63 -14.73
N ASN A 250 8.37 -8.39 -15.46
CA ASN A 250 9.56 -7.75 -14.88
C ASN A 250 9.40 -6.25 -14.59
N CYS A 251 8.33 -5.61 -15.07
CA CYS A 251 8.08 -4.19 -14.89
C CYS A 251 7.10 -3.88 -13.74
N SER A 252 6.65 -4.91 -13.03
CA SER A 252 5.72 -4.76 -11.93
C SER A 252 6.26 -5.55 -10.75
N CYS A 253 6.61 -4.84 -9.67
CA CYS A 253 7.13 -5.48 -8.47
C CYS A 253 6.12 -6.44 -7.83
N LEU A 254 4.83 -6.37 -8.19
CA LEU A 254 3.83 -7.31 -7.72
C LEU A 254 4.28 -8.74 -8.06
N PHE A 255 4.77 -8.98 -9.27
CA PHE A 255 5.27 -10.30 -9.68
C PHE A 255 6.57 -10.73 -8.99
N GLU A 256 7.19 -9.83 -8.23
CA GLU A 256 8.35 -10.11 -7.38
C GLU A 256 7.97 -10.15 -5.90
N GLY A 257 6.72 -9.85 -5.54
CA GLY A 257 6.17 -10.05 -4.20
C GLY A 257 6.04 -8.79 -3.34
N CYS A 258 6.22 -7.60 -3.91
CA CYS A 258 6.07 -6.33 -3.16
C CYS A 258 4.65 -6.12 -2.60
N GLY A 259 3.68 -6.88 -3.08
CA GLY A 259 2.32 -7.01 -2.55
C GLY A 259 1.42 -5.78 -2.71
N SER A 260 0.14 -6.01 -2.46
CA SER A 260 -0.89 -4.97 -2.40
C SER A 260 -1.99 -5.39 -1.43
N VAL A 261 -2.72 -4.42 -0.89
CA VAL A 261 -3.93 -4.65 -0.09
C VAL A 261 -5.08 -3.82 -0.64
N ASP A 262 -6.13 -4.51 -1.03
CA ASP A 262 -7.43 -3.90 -1.23
C ASP A 262 -8.02 -3.60 0.16
N VAL A 263 -8.10 -2.33 0.51
CA VAL A 263 -8.70 -1.89 1.79
C VAL A 263 -10.22 -1.96 1.67
N PHE A 264 -10.74 -1.33 0.61
CA PHE A 264 -12.15 -1.35 0.24
C PHE A 264 -12.25 -1.54 -1.27
N ALA A 265 -12.57 -2.76 -1.73
CA ALA A 265 -12.77 -3.06 -3.14
C ALA A 265 -14.23 -3.48 -3.39
N ALA A 266 -14.95 -2.69 -4.19
CA ALA A 266 -16.34 -2.96 -4.51
C ALA A 266 -16.51 -3.78 -5.80
N ASP A 267 -17.40 -4.77 -5.78
CA ASP A 267 -17.80 -5.58 -6.95
C ASP A 267 -19.27 -5.34 -7.38
N SER A 268 -19.94 -4.37 -6.76
CA SER A 268 -21.22 -3.74 -7.14
C SER A 268 -21.81 -3.11 -5.90
N THR A 269 -22.46 -3.90 -5.03
CA THR A 269 -23.17 -3.48 -3.82
C THR A 269 -22.43 -3.75 -2.53
N ILE A 270 -21.41 -4.61 -2.58
CA ILE A 270 -20.59 -4.97 -1.43
C ILE A 270 -19.14 -4.52 -1.65
N MET A 271 -18.40 -4.40 -0.55
CA MET A 271 -16.97 -4.18 -0.55
C MET A 271 -16.27 -5.26 0.26
N ASN A 272 -15.15 -5.75 -0.26
CA ASN A 272 -14.28 -6.71 0.41
C ASN A 272 -12.92 -6.07 0.73
N SER A 273 -12.15 -6.73 1.59
CA SER A 273 -10.73 -6.47 1.77
C SER A 273 -9.93 -7.71 1.39
N THR A 274 -8.85 -7.53 0.64
CA THR A 274 -8.05 -8.63 0.09
C THR A 274 -6.56 -8.29 0.19
N LEU A 275 -5.76 -9.21 0.75
CA LEU A 275 -4.31 -9.13 0.78
C LEU A 275 -3.71 -9.92 -0.38
N SER A 276 -2.98 -9.26 -1.27
CA SER A 276 -2.23 -9.90 -2.36
C SER A 276 -0.75 -9.89 -2.02
N SER A 277 -0.19 -11.04 -1.69
CA SER A 277 1.24 -11.21 -1.41
C SER A 277 1.68 -12.65 -1.70
N PHE A 278 2.99 -12.93 -1.75
CA PHE A 278 3.47 -14.32 -1.80
C PHE A 278 3.41 -15.06 -0.46
N GLN A 279 2.76 -14.48 0.55
CA GLN A 279 2.65 -15.11 1.84
C GLN A 279 1.88 -16.43 1.76
N GLY A 280 2.48 -17.50 2.30
CA GLY A 280 1.90 -18.85 2.26
C GLY A 280 2.02 -19.57 0.92
N LEU A 281 2.77 -19.02 -0.03
CA LEU A 281 3.09 -19.63 -1.32
C LEU A 281 4.52 -20.21 -1.32
N ASN A 282 4.76 -21.30 -2.05
CA ASN A 282 6.00 -22.09 -2.00
C ASN A 282 7.07 -21.58 -2.97
N GLY A 283 7.29 -20.26 -3.00
CA GLY A 283 8.25 -19.59 -3.87
C GLY A 283 7.60 -18.82 -5.02
N ASN A 284 8.42 -18.28 -5.92
CA ASN A 284 7.98 -17.47 -7.07
C ASN A 284 7.73 -18.35 -8.31
N THR A 285 6.93 -19.42 -8.19
CA THR A 285 6.53 -20.21 -9.37
C THR A 285 5.42 -19.49 -10.15
N THR A 286 5.21 -19.82 -11.42
CA THR A 286 4.10 -19.27 -12.21
C THR A 286 2.73 -19.51 -11.56
N ALA A 287 2.56 -20.62 -10.84
CA ALA A 287 1.33 -20.93 -10.11
C ALA A 287 1.18 -20.06 -8.84
N ASP A 288 2.29 -19.79 -8.14
CA ASP A 288 2.31 -18.88 -6.99
C ASP A 288 2.05 -17.43 -7.43
N ILE A 289 2.65 -17.00 -8.54
CA ILE A 289 2.35 -15.73 -9.20
C ILE A 289 0.86 -15.60 -9.49
N ALA A 290 0.26 -16.60 -10.15
CA ALA A 290 -1.17 -16.58 -10.43
C ALA A 290 -2.02 -16.56 -9.15
N SER A 291 -1.60 -17.29 -8.11
CA SER A 291 -2.30 -17.36 -6.83
C SER A 291 -2.24 -16.04 -6.05
N MET A 292 -1.16 -15.28 -6.17
CA MET A 292 -1.03 -13.95 -5.58
C MET A 292 -2.06 -12.96 -6.15
N PHE A 293 -2.39 -13.05 -7.44
CA PHE A 293 -3.43 -12.18 -8.05
C PHE A 293 -4.84 -12.50 -7.55
N ASN A 294 -5.09 -13.72 -7.10
CA ASN A 294 -6.34 -14.04 -6.42
C ASN A 294 -6.38 -13.44 -5.01
N GLY A 295 -5.21 -13.28 -4.38
CA GLY A 295 -5.07 -12.76 -3.04
C GLY A 295 -5.73 -13.64 -1.98
N VAL A 296 -5.71 -13.14 -0.75
CA VAL A 296 -6.41 -13.70 0.41
C VAL A 296 -7.48 -12.70 0.82
N THR A 297 -8.72 -12.97 0.43
CA THR A 297 -9.86 -12.15 0.84
C THR A 297 -10.21 -12.44 2.29
N GLY A 298 -10.36 -11.37 3.08
CA GLY A 298 -10.75 -11.50 4.47
C GLY A 298 -12.21 -11.96 4.61
N ASN A 299 -12.50 -12.68 5.68
CA ASN A 299 -13.89 -13.09 5.95
C ASN A 299 -14.73 -11.87 6.35
N GLY A 300 -15.88 -11.72 5.70
CA GLY A 300 -16.82 -10.61 5.93
C GLY A 300 -16.85 -9.63 4.77
N GLN A 301 -17.91 -8.82 4.72
CA GLN A 301 -18.16 -7.87 3.63
C GLN A 301 -18.84 -6.62 4.17
N TYR A 302 -18.46 -5.45 3.65
CA TYR A 302 -19.14 -4.19 3.93
C TYR A 302 -20.22 -3.94 2.89
N ALA A 303 -21.31 -3.27 3.26
CA ALA A 303 -22.17 -2.65 2.25
C ALA A 303 -21.46 -1.43 1.63
N ARG A 304 -21.57 -1.28 0.31
CA ARG A 304 -21.03 -0.12 -0.40
C ARG A 304 -21.78 1.17 -0.01
N PRO A 305 -21.08 2.26 0.34
CA PRO A 305 -21.70 3.53 0.73
C PRO A 305 -22.13 4.34 -0.52
N PHE A 306 -23.27 3.99 -1.11
CA PHE A 306 -23.76 4.64 -2.34
C PHE A 306 -24.17 6.10 -2.14
N ASN A 307 -24.97 6.36 -1.11
CA ASN A 307 -25.63 7.66 -0.87
C ASN A 307 -25.27 8.25 0.50
N THR A 308 -24.17 7.77 1.08
CA THR A 308 -23.68 8.19 2.38
C THR A 308 -22.18 8.33 2.32
N THR A 309 -21.63 9.18 3.17
CA THR A 309 -20.20 9.25 3.44
C THR A 309 -19.91 8.40 4.67
N VAL A 310 -18.83 7.64 4.63
CA VAL A 310 -18.37 6.81 5.74
C VAL A 310 -16.92 7.12 6.06
N LYS A 311 -16.51 6.86 7.30
CA LYS A 311 -15.13 6.95 7.75
C LYS A 311 -14.62 5.55 8.08
N GLY A 312 -13.41 5.25 7.63
CA GLY A 312 -12.82 3.94 7.83
C GLY A 312 -11.35 3.92 7.47
N GLY A 313 -10.74 2.76 7.54
CA GLY A 313 -9.32 2.67 7.30
C GLY A 313 -8.76 1.26 7.39
N ILE A 314 -7.44 1.22 7.43
CA ILE A 314 -6.64 0.02 7.67
C ILE A 314 -5.57 0.32 8.72
N ILE A 315 -5.35 -0.62 9.63
CA ILE A 315 -4.29 -0.59 10.63
C ILE A 315 -3.38 -1.80 10.40
N PHE A 316 -2.08 -1.56 10.41
CA PHE A 316 -1.01 -2.54 10.49
C PHE A 316 -0.36 -2.43 11.86
N ASP A 317 -0.54 -3.45 12.71
CA ASP A 317 -0.02 -3.45 14.07
C ASP A 317 1.40 -4.06 14.13
N THR A 318 2.07 -4.06 15.30
CA THR A 318 3.42 -4.64 15.44
C THR A 318 3.48 -6.16 15.46
N ALA A 319 2.34 -6.84 15.61
CA ALA A 319 2.25 -8.27 15.77
C ALA A 319 1.84 -9.00 14.47
N GLY A 320 1.73 -8.28 13.35
CA GLY A 320 1.28 -8.85 12.08
C GLY A 320 -0.23 -9.07 12.03
N ASN A 321 -0.98 -8.29 12.81
CA ASN A 321 -2.42 -8.17 12.63
C ASN A 321 -2.72 -6.97 11.74
N VAL A 322 -3.59 -7.20 10.76
CA VAL A 322 -4.08 -6.16 9.86
C VAL A 322 -5.59 -6.11 9.97
N VAL A 323 -6.13 -4.91 10.21
CA VAL A 323 -7.56 -4.72 10.38
C VAL A 323 -8.03 -3.61 9.46
N THR A 324 -8.97 -3.94 8.58
CA THR A 324 -9.78 -2.92 7.90
C THR A 324 -11.06 -2.70 8.67
N PHE A 325 -11.57 -1.47 8.66
CA PHE A 325 -12.75 -1.12 9.44
C PHE A 325 -13.48 0.10 8.88
N ILE A 326 -14.77 0.19 9.17
CA ILE A 326 -15.60 1.39 8.98
C ILE A 326 -16.27 1.70 10.32
N SER A 327 -16.20 2.95 10.78
CA SER A 327 -16.75 3.40 12.05
C SER A 327 -17.23 4.85 11.96
N ASP A 328 -18.40 5.12 12.54
CA ASP A 328 -18.97 6.48 12.61
C ASP A 328 -18.31 7.34 13.71
N SER A 329 -17.54 6.72 14.62
CA SER A 329 -16.88 7.40 15.74
C SER A 329 -15.47 7.92 15.43
N LEU A 330 -15.01 7.74 14.19
CA LEU A 330 -13.64 8.04 13.81
C LEU A 330 -13.44 9.54 13.52
N GLU A 331 -12.45 10.15 14.18
CA GLU A 331 -12.00 11.52 13.89
C GLU A 331 -10.52 11.55 13.53
N PHE A 332 -10.15 12.46 12.63
CA PHE A 332 -8.79 12.50 12.05
C PHE A 332 -7.91 13.48 12.82
N GLU A 333 -7.83 13.32 14.14
CA GLU A 333 -7.08 14.21 15.03
C GLU A 333 -5.57 14.16 14.77
N GLN A 334 -4.82 15.18 15.20
CA GLN A 334 -3.35 15.18 15.03
C GLN A 334 -2.68 14.03 15.80
N ASN A 335 -3.22 13.67 16.96
CA ASN A 335 -2.80 12.50 17.72
C ASN A 335 -4.03 11.73 18.19
N ILE A 336 -4.04 10.40 18.07
CA ILE A 336 -5.14 9.55 18.52
C ILE A 336 -4.58 8.55 19.54
N SER A 337 -5.16 8.47 20.73
CA SER A 337 -4.64 7.56 21.76
C SER A 337 -4.84 6.09 21.36
N PHE A 338 -4.00 5.20 21.89
CA PHE A 338 -4.19 3.76 21.66
C PHE A 338 -5.52 3.26 22.22
N SER A 339 -5.93 3.80 23.37
CA SER A 339 -7.24 3.50 23.97
C SER A 339 -8.41 3.88 23.07
N ASP A 340 -8.34 5.02 22.37
CA ASP A 340 -9.43 5.46 21.50
C ASP A 340 -9.55 4.56 20.26
N ILE A 341 -8.42 4.19 19.64
CA ILE A 341 -8.43 3.24 18.52
C ILE A 341 -8.95 1.87 18.97
N ASN A 342 -8.49 1.36 20.11
CA ASN A 342 -8.96 0.08 20.64
C ASN A 342 -10.46 0.13 20.99
N ALA A 343 -10.93 1.21 21.61
CA ALA A 343 -12.35 1.41 21.93
C ALA A 343 -13.21 1.48 20.66
N MET A 344 -12.75 2.20 19.64
CA MET A 344 -13.41 2.28 18.33
C MET A 344 -13.46 0.92 17.63
N LEU A 345 -12.35 0.16 17.60
CA LEU A 345 -12.35 -1.19 17.02
C LEU A 345 -13.26 -2.15 17.80
N ASN A 346 -13.43 -1.95 19.11
CA ASN A 346 -14.33 -2.75 19.94
C ASN A 346 -15.80 -2.35 19.80
N SER A 347 -16.10 -1.13 19.35
CA SER A 347 -17.48 -0.65 19.18
C SER A 347 -18.12 -1.11 17.86
N VAL A 348 -17.30 -1.49 16.87
CA VAL A 348 -17.77 -1.99 15.57
C VAL A 348 -17.84 -3.52 15.54
N PRO A 349 -18.85 -4.11 14.86
CA PRO A 349 -18.97 -5.57 14.78
C PRO A 349 -17.86 -6.19 13.93
N SER A 350 -17.39 -7.37 14.31
CA SER A 350 -16.61 -8.23 13.40
C SER A 350 -17.54 -8.76 12.30
N LEU A 351 -17.18 -8.54 11.04
CA LEU A 351 -17.99 -8.94 9.89
C LEU A 351 -17.76 -10.40 9.47
N GLY A 352 -16.76 -11.05 10.04
CA GLY A 352 -16.43 -12.45 9.84
C GLY A 352 -15.30 -12.89 10.77
N ASP A 353 -14.94 -14.17 10.69
CA ASP A 353 -13.83 -14.75 11.46
C ASP A 353 -12.47 -14.20 11.03
N ILE A 354 -11.50 -14.20 11.95
CA ILE A 354 -10.14 -13.74 11.63
C ILE A 354 -9.54 -14.63 10.53
N THR A 355 -9.09 -14.00 9.44
CA THR A 355 -8.41 -14.68 8.34
C THR A 355 -6.93 -14.84 8.69
N THR A 356 -6.54 -16.04 9.11
CA THR A 356 -5.15 -16.32 9.49
C THR A 356 -4.33 -16.69 8.25
N LEU A 357 -3.33 -15.89 7.93
CA LEU A 357 -2.41 -16.21 6.83
C LEU A 357 -1.44 -17.30 7.27
N LYS A 358 -1.09 -18.17 6.31
CA LYS A 358 -0.07 -19.19 6.55
C LYS A 358 1.30 -18.52 6.64
N ALA A 359 2.17 -19.04 7.51
CA ALA A 359 3.57 -18.65 7.50
C ALA A 359 4.19 -18.96 6.13
N GLY A 360 5.01 -18.03 5.60
CA GLY A 360 5.79 -18.28 4.39
C GLY A 360 6.81 -19.40 4.60
N SER A 361 7.13 -20.15 3.54
CA SER A 361 8.06 -21.29 3.58
C SER A 361 9.48 -20.96 3.11
N SER A 362 9.82 -19.68 2.95
CA SER A 362 11.19 -19.25 2.65
C SER A 362 12.05 -19.38 3.91
N LEU A 363 13.05 -20.27 3.87
CA LEU A 363 14.10 -20.31 4.90
C LEU A 363 14.89 -19.01 4.80
N GLY A 364 14.53 -18.03 5.63
CA GLY A 364 15.33 -16.85 5.86
C GLY A 364 16.77 -17.23 6.23
N PRO A 365 17.76 -16.34 6.05
CA PRO A 365 19.09 -16.62 6.54
C PRO A 365 18.97 -16.81 8.05
N VAL A 366 19.53 -17.91 8.57
CA VAL A 366 19.63 -18.14 10.01
C VAL A 366 20.31 -16.91 10.60
N SER A 367 19.54 -16.06 11.27
CA SER A 367 20.11 -14.96 12.04
C SER A 367 20.88 -15.62 13.17
N SER A 368 22.20 -15.78 12.99
CA SER A 368 23.09 -16.14 14.07
C SER A 368 23.04 -14.99 15.07
N THR A 369 22.15 -15.09 16.05
CA THR A 369 22.20 -14.31 17.28
C THR A 369 23.45 -14.76 18.05
N THR A 370 24.61 -14.37 17.54
CA THR A 370 25.81 -14.35 18.34
C THR A 370 25.61 -13.21 19.31
N LYS A 371 25.09 -13.54 20.51
CA LYS A 371 25.20 -12.66 21.67
C LYS A 371 26.67 -12.24 21.73
N LYS A 372 26.96 -10.97 21.42
CA LYS A 372 28.24 -10.36 21.74
C LYS A 372 28.33 -10.34 23.26
N ASN A 373 28.82 -11.42 23.84
CA ASN A 373 29.53 -11.30 25.10
C ASN A 373 30.70 -10.36 24.85
N ALA A 374 30.83 -9.35 25.70
CA ALA A 374 32.01 -8.51 25.77
C ALA A 374 33.23 -9.42 26.01
N GLY A 375 33.94 -9.72 24.93
CA GLY A 375 35.12 -10.56 24.90
C GLY A 375 36.14 -9.89 23.98
N VAL A 376 37.26 -9.49 24.57
CA VAL A 376 38.40 -8.82 23.97
C VAL A 376 38.77 -9.45 22.62
N ARG A 377 38.85 -8.62 21.56
CA ARG A 377 39.30 -9.05 20.23
C ARG A 377 40.77 -9.46 20.30
N ALA A 378 41.05 -10.74 20.12
CA ALA A 378 42.36 -11.22 19.70
C ALA A 378 42.56 -10.84 18.23
N LEU A 379 43.55 -9.97 17.98
CA LEU A 379 43.99 -9.56 16.65
C LEU A 379 44.61 -10.76 15.90
N SER A 380 44.20 -10.91 14.64
CA SER A 380 44.63 -11.95 13.72
C SER A 380 46.12 -11.84 13.38
N ASN A 381 46.79 -12.99 13.43
CA ASN A 381 48.19 -13.21 13.08
C ASN A 381 48.53 -12.76 11.65
N ASN A 382 49.48 -11.84 11.53
CA ASN A 382 50.17 -11.52 10.28
C ASN A 382 51.70 -11.53 10.57
N PRO A 383 52.47 -12.54 10.10
CA PRO A 383 53.77 -12.87 10.69
C PRO A 383 54.96 -12.09 10.11
N LEU A 384 54.75 -10.89 9.57
CA LEU A 384 55.82 -10.10 8.92
C LEU A 384 56.18 -8.79 9.64
N TRP A 385 55.49 -8.44 10.74
CA TRP A 385 55.76 -7.20 11.49
C TRP A 385 56.57 -7.41 12.79
N ILE A 386 56.85 -8.67 13.17
CA ILE A 386 57.51 -9.02 14.45
C ILE A 386 59.05 -9.02 14.36
N CYS A 387 59.65 -8.93 13.17
CA CYS A 387 61.12 -8.93 13.02
C CYS A 387 61.80 -7.56 13.13
N TRP A 388 61.05 -6.45 13.24
CA TRP A 388 61.64 -5.10 13.30
C TRP A 388 61.57 -4.43 14.68
N THR A 389 60.77 -4.96 15.61
CA THR A 389 60.56 -4.35 16.94
C THR A 389 61.34 -5.03 18.06
N THR A 390 62.03 -6.13 17.80
CA THR A 390 62.83 -6.90 18.78
C THR A 390 64.32 -6.54 18.80
N VAL A 391 64.80 -5.61 17.96
CA VAL A 391 66.19 -5.13 17.98
C VAL A 391 66.33 -3.79 18.72
N ILE A 392 65.24 -3.05 18.96
CA ILE A 392 65.29 -1.69 19.52
C ILE A 392 65.03 -1.66 21.04
N THR A 393 64.48 -2.71 21.64
CA THR A 393 64.20 -2.76 23.10
C THR A 393 65.30 -3.41 23.95
N THR A 394 66.28 -4.06 23.34
CA THR A 394 67.42 -4.68 24.05
C THR A 394 68.62 -3.75 24.24
N PHE A 395 68.61 -2.54 23.64
CA PHE A 395 69.69 -1.55 23.80
C PHE A 395 69.43 -0.47 24.86
N LEU A 396 68.23 -0.44 25.47
CA LEU A 396 67.82 0.61 26.43
C LEU A 396 67.77 0.17 27.91
N HIS A 397 68.28 -1.03 28.25
CA HIS A 397 68.36 -1.53 29.64
C HIS A 397 69.80 -1.82 30.12
N VAL A 398 70.83 -1.18 29.53
CA VAL A 398 72.24 -1.29 30.01
C VAL A 398 72.87 0.07 30.37
N PHE A 399 72.14 1.19 30.36
CA PHE A 399 72.66 2.49 30.81
C PHE A 399 71.67 3.26 31.68
N VAL A 400 71.35 2.71 32.86
CA VAL A 400 71.05 3.48 34.08
C VAL A 400 71.58 2.68 35.27
N LEU A 401 72.89 2.76 35.49
CA LEU A 401 73.60 2.80 36.78
C LEU A 401 74.98 3.41 36.55
#